data_AF-A0A6L5BPZ5-F1
#
_entry.id   AF-A0A6L5BPZ5-F1
#
_cell.length_a   1.000
_cell.length_b   1.000
_cell.length_c   1.000
_cell.angle_alpha   90.00
_cell.angle_beta   90.00
_cell.angle_gamma   90.00
#
_symmetry.space_group_name_H-M   'P 1'
#
loop_
_entity.id
_entity.type
_entity.pdbx_description
1 polymer ?
#
loop_
_entity_poly.entity_id
_entity_poly.type
_entity_poly.pdbx_seq_one_letter_code
_entity_poly.pdbx_strand_id
1 'polypeptide(L)'
;MEKTICASAALYELDTQMGGVYRSLVKASPQAQPELKTAQRGWLKTRDQCAADVDCLDQRYRERLQSLQKQLSETVAYKPLDVDKLAAEDLQQAIRTASNADPEFPMERALELLAIKTGTSRFSDVEDEDASEDEAHFPTTIPKGVTKDEWKALTASKIEGASESGKSSYTLMDLDGDGRRDLIVDTYAGGTGLFSYIETYRRTGDVFVRRTNSLGAESSSSSSLLSLNDRGANQSLDWINLRGRVYAAYRSSYYGVDQLYLLNPLEVTGAVPIVTVHYRYELSVPKIQKDEASGNSITLDNALHEALIQALGKVSKTEAKDIGEQKEPICPIPPSGEGDGDYYGYGPGHYTFEIVGDMPVIIGGQCYIGRMVDWFGNYSAKDGLGAQLVMRKPDLEDTERSYQVNGKRRMTDVATSVGKVEGDNGG
;
A
#
# COMPACT_ATOMS: atom_id res chain seq x y z
N MET A 1 -13.38 20.48 37.86
CA MET A 1 -13.37 19.30 36.97
C MET A 1 -14.62 19.18 36.13
N GLU A 2 -15.73 18.55 36.57
CA GLU A 2 -16.92 18.36 35.71
C GLU A 2 -17.44 19.70 35.14
N LYS A 3 -17.46 20.75 35.97
CA LYS A 3 -17.78 22.12 35.51
C LYS A 3 -16.79 22.67 34.48
N THR A 4 -15.53 22.28 34.54
CA THR A 4 -14.46 22.67 33.60
C THR A 4 -14.61 21.94 32.27
N ILE A 5 -14.91 20.64 32.31
CA ILE A 5 -15.16 19.80 31.12
C ILE A 5 -16.39 20.33 30.38
N CYS A 6 -17.51 20.57 31.08
CA CYS A 6 -18.71 21.10 30.45
C CYS A 6 -18.58 22.55 29.95
N ALA A 7 -17.62 23.33 30.48
CA ALA A 7 -17.40 24.71 30.06
C ALA A 7 -16.45 24.84 28.86
N SER A 8 -15.69 23.78 28.52
CA SER A 8 -14.78 23.74 27.38
C SER A 8 -15.34 22.82 26.30
N ALA A 9 -15.67 23.39 25.13
CA ALA A 9 -16.19 22.62 24.00
C ALA A 9 -15.23 21.50 23.58
N ALA A 10 -13.92 21.76 23.57
CA ALA A 10 -12.90 20.78 23.21
C ALA A 10 -12.82 19.60 24.21
N LEU A 11 -12.86 19.89 25.52
CA LEU A 11 -12.84 18.83 26.54
C LEU A 11 -14.13 18.03 26.56
N TYR A 12 -15.27 18.69 26.35
CA TYR A 12 -16.57 18.02 26.24
C TYR A 12 -16.61 17.05 25.05
N GLU A 13 -16.04 17.46 23.92
CA GLU A 13 -15.95 16.62 22.73
C GLU A 13 -15.08 15.37 23.00
N LEU A 14 -13.88 15.57 23.56
CA LEU A 14 -13.00 14.46 23.95
C LEU A 14 -13.66 13.49 24.94
N ASP A 15 -14.42 13.99 25.92
CA ASP A 15 -15.18 13.16 26.86
C ASP A 15 -16.26 12.32 26.16
N THR A 16 -17.00 12.96 25.25
CA THR A 16 -18.05 12.31 24.46
C THR A 16 -17.48 11.21 23.58
N GLN A 17 -16.38 11.50 22.87
CA GLN A 17 -15.66 10.54 22.02
C GLN A 17 -15.13 9.36 22.83
N MET A 18 -14.41 9.63 23.92
CA MET A 18 -13.86 8.60 24.82
C MET A 18 -14.97 7.71 25.37
N GLY A 19 -16.08 8.30 25.83
CA GLY A 19 -17.24 7.57 26.33
C GLY A 19 -17.89 6.71 25.24
N GLY A 20 -17.94 7.19 24.00
CA GLY A 20 -18.40 6.44 22.82
C GLY A 20 -17.56 5.19 22.56
N VAL A 21 -16.24 5.37 22.39
CA VAL A 21 -15.30 4.27 22.13
C VAL A 21 -15.32 3.24 23.26
N TYR A 22 -15.34 3.70 24.52
CA TYR A 22 -15.44 2.80 25.67
C TYR A 22 -16.70 1.92 25.64
N ARG A 23 -17.87 2.48 25.31
CA ARG A 23 -19.11 1.71 25.19
C ARG A 23 -19.04 0.69 24.06
N SER A 24 -18.48 1.07 22.91
CA SER A 24 -18.26 0.15 21.79
C SER A 24 -17.33 -1.01 22.17
N LEU A 25 -16.22 -0.72 22.87
CA LEU A 25 -15.27 -1.74 23.32
C LEU A 25 -15.89 -2.71 24.34
N VAL A 26 -16.67 -2.20 25.31
CA VAL A 26 -17.40 -3.03 26.27
C VAL A 26 -18.42 -3.94 25.57
N LYS A 27 -19.09 -3.43 24.53
CA LYS A 27 -20.03 -4.22 23.71
C LYS A 27 -19.31 -5.31 22.90
N ALA A 28 -18.15 -4.97 22.32
CA ALA A 28 -17.34 -5.88 21.52
C ALA A 28 -16.59 -6.94 22.36
N SER A 29 -16.40 -6.69 23.66
CA SER A 29 -15.67 -7.59 24.58
C SER A 29 -16.52 -8.10 25.76
N PRO A 30 -17.58 -8.90 25.54
CA PRO A 30 -18.46 -9.39 26.63
C PRO A 30 -17.71 -10.09 27.76
N GLN A 31 -16.66 -10.83 27.44
CA GLN A 31 -15.87 -11.59 28.41
C GLN A 31 -14.89 -10.72 29.22
N ALA A 32 -14.46 -9.58 28.69
CA ALA A 32 -13.50 -8.67 29.34
C ALA A 32 -14.17 -7.44 30.00
N GLN A 33 -15.50 -7.41 30.07
CA GLN A 33 -16.22 -6.27 30.64
C GLN A 33 -15.84 -5.94 32.09
N PRO A 34 -15.64 -6.91 33.01
CA PRO A 34 -15.25 -6.61 34.39
C PRO A 34 -13.90 -5.89 34.47
N GLU A 35 -12.93 -6.33 33.67
CA GLU A 35 -11.58 -5.76 33.58
C GLU A 35 -11.64 -4.37 32.97
N LEU A 36 -12.36 -4.19 31.85
CA LEU A 36 -12.54 -2.88 31.19
C LEU A 36 -13.18 -1.86 32.12
N LYS A 37 -14.24 -2.24 32.85
CA LYS A 37 -14.90 -1.36 33.84
C LYS A 37 -13.95 -0.99 34.97
N THR A 38 -13.11 -1.91 35.41
CA THR A 38 -12.12 -1.66 36.47
C THR A 38 -11.02 -0.72 35.99
N ALA A 39 -10.48 -0.95 34.79
CA ALA A 39 -9.49 -0.07 34.16
C ALA A 39 -10.06 1.34 33.94
N GLN A 40 -11.30 1.46 33.47
CA GLN A 40 -11.96 2.76 33.26
C GLN A 40 -12.16 3.53 34.57
N ARG A 41 -12.59 2.87 35.66
CA ARG A 41 -12.68 3.50 36.98
C ARG A 41 -11.32 3.93 37.52
N GLY A 42 -10.28 3.13 37.28
CA GLY A 42 -8.91 3.48 37.62
C GLY A 42 -8.45 4.73 36.89
N TRP A 43 -8.67 4.79 35.58
CA TRP A 43 -8.35 5.96 34.77
C TRP A 43 -9.12 7.22 35.22
N LEU A 44 -10.42 7.12 35.52
CA LEU A 44 -11.20 8.24 36.03
C LEU A 44 -10.58 8.83 37.31
N LYS A 45 -10.13 7.98 38.26
CA LYS A 45 -9.42 8.45 39.46
C LYS A 45 -8.13 9.20 39.13
N THR A 46 -7.39 8.76 38.13
CA THR A 46 -6.16 9.44 37.66
C THR A 46 -6.49 10.77 36.99
N ARG A 47 -7.51 10.81 36.13
CA ARG A 47 -8.01 12.05 35.49
C ARG A 47 -8.42 13.07 36.56
N ASP A 48 -9.12 12.63 37.60
CA ASP A 48 -9.64 13.52 38.64
C ASP A 48 -8.52 14.25 39.42
N GLN A 49 -7.27 13.74 39.39
CA GLN A 49 -6.11 14.42 39.95
C GLN A 49 -5.72 15.71 39.21
N CYS A 50 -6.14 15.88 37.96
CA CYS A 50 -5.94 17.12 37.19
C CYS A 50 -6.81 18.30 37.69
N ALA A 51 -7.82 18.04 38.53
CA ALA A 51 -8.74 19.05 39.06
C ALA A 51 -9.39 19.96 37.99
N ALA A 52 -8.90 21.19 37.79
CA ALA A 52 -9.41 22.15 36.81
C ALA A 52 -8.36 22.55 35.76
N ASP A 53 -7.20 21.88 35.75
CA ASP A 53 -6.15 22.07 34.76
C ASP A 53 -6.60 21.51 33.41
N VAL A 54 -6.77 22.41 32.44
CA VAL A 54 -7.29 22.08 31.10
C VAL A 54 -6.28 21.26 30.31
N ASP A 55 -4.99 21.58 30.39
CA ASP A 55 -3.95 20.90 29.62
C ASP A 55 -3.74 19.48 30.15
N CYS A 56 -3.76 19.32 31.49
CA CYS A 56 -3.73 18.00 32.12
C CYS A 56 -4.94 17.15 31.70
N LEU A 57 -6.15 17.73 31.69
CA LEU A 57 -7.36 17.01 31.27
C LEU A 57 -7.29 16.62 29.78
N ASP A 58 -6.91 17.54 28.89
CA ASP A 58 -6.78 17.29 27.46
C ASP A 58 -5.82 16.12 27.19
N GLN A 59 -4.62 16.16 27.78
CA GLN A 59 -3.63 15.08 27.65
C GLN A 59 -4.21 13.74 28.13
N ARG A 60 -4.87 13.71 29.30
CA ARG A 60 -5.45 12.47 29.86
C ARG A 60 -6.55 11.89 29.00
N TYR A 61 -7.36 12.73 28.39
CA TYR A 61 -8.40 12.29 27.46
C TYR A 61 -7.80 11.73 26.17
N ARG A 62 -6.82 12.42 25.55
CA ARG A 62 -6.16 11.95 24.32
C ARG A 62 -5.44 10.63 24.50
N GLU A 63 -4.65 10.49 25.56
CA GLU A 63 -3.96 9.23 25.91
C GLU A 63 -4.96 8.07 26.06
N ARG A 64 -6.09 8.34 26.74
CA ARG A 64 -7.12 7.31 26.96
C ARG A 64 -7.87 6.97 25.69
N LEU A 65 -8.23 7.97 24.89
CA LEU A 65 -8.94 7.80 23.64
C LEU A 65 -8.10 6.95 22.68
N GLN A 66 -6.82 7.27 22.49
CA GLN A 66 -5.90 6.49 21.67
C GLN A 66 -5.78 5.04 22.17
N SER A 67 -5.64 4.85 23.48
CA SER A 67 -5.55 3.52 24.09
C SER A 67 -6.82 2.68 23.87
N LEU A 68 -8.01 3.28 24.00
CA LEU A 68 -9.29 2.61 23.81
C LEU A 68 -9.58 2.36 22.32
N GLN A 69 -9.23 3.29 21.44
CA GLN A 69 -9.37 3.14 19.99
C GLN A 69 -8.52 1.98 19.48
N LYS A 70 -7.26 1.88 19.93
CA LYS A 70 -6.37 0.75 19.61
C LYS A 70 -6.94 -0.59 20.10
N GLN A 71 -7.40 -0.64 21.35
CA GLN A 71 -8.03 -1.87 21.89
C GLN A 71 -9.30 -2.23 21.12
N LEU A 72 -10.12 -1.24 20.76
CA LEU A 72 -11.33 -1.46 19.98
C LEU A 72 -11.01 -1.99 18.58
N SER A 73 -10.08 -1.36 17.86
CA SER A 73 -9.68 -1.80 16.53
C SER A 73 -9.14 -3.22 16.56
N GLU A 74 -8.27 -3.57 17.50
CA GLU A 74 -7.76 -4.94 17.67
C GLU A 74 -8.86 -5.95 18.03
N THR A 75 -9.89 -5.53 18.77
CA THR A 75 -11.01 -6.39 19.19
C THR A 75 -11.97 -6.68 18.03
N VAL A 76 -12.30 -5.66 17.24
CA VAL A 76 -13.27 -5.80 16.13
C VAL A 76 -12.62 -6.17 14.80
N ALA A 77 -11.29 -6.13 14.72
CA ALA A 77 -10.53 -6.55 13.55
C ALA A 77 -10.90 -7.98 13.15
N TYR A 78 -11.19 -8.13 11.87
CA TYR A 78 -11.54 -9.39 11.26
C TYR A 78 -10.38 -10.39 11.40
N LYS A 79 -10.74 -11.62 11.73
CA LYS A 79 -9.82 -12.75 11.72
C LYS A 79 -10.23 -13.68 10.58
N PRO A 80 -9.29 -14.09 9.72
CA PRO A 80 -9.62 -14.93 8.58
C PRO A 80 -10.27 -16.24 9.04
N LEU A 81 -11.43 -16.51 8.47
CA LEU A 81 -12.11 -17.79 8.60
C LEU A 81 -11.40 -18.84 7.76
N ASP A 82 -11.75 -20.11 7.97
CA ASP A 82 -11.15 -21.21 7.20
C ASP A 82 -11.45 -21.09 5.70
N VAL A 83 -12.60 -20.53 5.33
CA VAL A 83 -12.93 -20.24 3.92
C VAL A 83 -11.98 -19.23 3.28
N ASP A 84 -11.44 -18.27 4.05
CA ASP A 84 -10.52 -17.25 3.53
C ASP A 84 -9.13 -17.86 3.30
N LYS A 85 -8.69 -18.74 4.20
CA LYS A 85 -7.44 -19.49 4.05
C LYS A 85 -7.53 -20.43 2.84
N LEU A 86 -8.65 -21.14 2.69
CA LEU A 86 -8.89 -22.00 1.53
C LEU A 86 -8.97 -21.19 0.23
N ALA A 87 -9.48 -19.96 0.26
CA ALA A 87 -9.45 -19.07 -0.90
C ALA A 87 -8.01 -18.71 -1.32
N ALA A 88 -7.11 -18.46 -0.36
CA ALA A 88 -5.68 -18.25 -0.65
C ALA A 88 -5.01 -19.52 -1.22
N GLU A 89 -5.37 -20.71 -0.72
CA GLU A 89 -4.89 -21.99 -1.28
C GLU A 89 -5.40 -22.22 -2.71
N ASP A 90 -6.68 -21.93 -2.98
CA ASP A 90 -7.26 -22.02 -4.33
C ASP A 90 -6.55 -21.05 -5.29
N LEU A 91 -6.26 -19.83 -4.84
CA LEU A 91 -5.51 -18.83 -5.61
C LEU A 91 -4.07 -19.25 -5.85
N GLN A 92 -3.37 -19.73 -4.82
CA GLN A 92 -2.03 -20.31 -4.95
C GLN A 92 -2.02 -21.42 -6.02
N GLN A 93 -2.99 -22.33 -6.00
CA GLN A 93 -3.08 -23.42 -6.96
C GLN A 93 -3.39 -22.90 -8.38
N ALA A 94 -4.23 -21.87 -8.52
CA ALA A 94 -4.49 -21.22 -9.80
C ALA A 94 -3.20 -20.60 -10.38
N ILE A 95 -2.40 -19.92 -9.57
CA ILE A 95 -1.11 -19.35 -9.95
C ILE A 95 -0.12 -20.45 -10.36
N ARG A 96 0.01 -21.52 -9.56
CA ARG A 96 0.86 -22.68 -9.91
C ARG A 96 0.45 -23.28 -11.25
N THR A 97 -0.85 -23.41 -11.50
CA THR A 97 -1.38 -23.94 -12.75
C THR A 97 -1.08 -23.02 -13.94
N ALA A 98 -1.31 -21.71 -13.78
CA ALA A 98 -1.01 -20.71 -14.81
C ALA A 98 0.48 -20.68 -15.17
N SER A 99 1.36 -20.93 -14.20
CA SER A 99 2.82 -20.94 -14.41
C SER A 99 3.32 -22.01 -15.38
N ASN A 100 2.56 -23.09 -15.57
CA ASN A 100 2.91 -24.11 -16.55
C ASN A 100 2.76 -23.61 -18.00
N ALA A 101 1.85 -22.66 -18.23
CA ALA A 101 1.60 -22.07 -19.54
C ALA A 101 2.35 -20.74 -19.73
N ASP A 102 2.52 -19.97 -18.67
CA ASP A 102 3.25 -18.71 -18.68
C ASP A 102 3.89 -18.45 -17.31
N PRO A 103 5.19 -18.76 -17.18
CA PRO A 103 5.89 -18.53 -15.93
C PRO A 103 6.31 -17.05 -15.74
N GLU A 104 6.07 -16.16 -16.71
CA GLU A 104 6.36 -14.72 -16.63
C GLU A 104 5.16 -13.94 -16.04
N PHE A 105 3.92 -14.35 -16.36
CA PHE A 105 2.67 -13.73 -15.87
C PHE A 105 1.66 -14.72 -15.23
N PRO A 106 2.08 -15.65 -14.35
CA PRO A 106 1.14 -16.62 -13.80
C PRO A 106 0.11 -15.99 -12.85
N MET A 107 0.52 -15.00 -12.07
CA MET A 107 -0.36 -14.32 -11.12
C MET A 107 -1.42 -13.49 -11.83
N GLU A 108 -1.00 -12.65 -12.78
CA GLU A 108 -1.90 -11.80 -13.56
C GLU A 108 -2.94 -12.64 -14.31
N ARG A 109 -2.55 -13.79 -14.86
CA ARG A 109 -3.50 -14.72 -15.50
C ARG A 109 -4.48 -15.33 -14.52
N ALA A 110 -4.03 -15.70 -13.31
CA ALA A 110 -4.92 -16.23 -12.29
C ALA A 110 -5.93 -15.17 -11.83
N LEU A 111 -5.48 -13.94 -11.60
CA LEU A 111 -6.34 -12.82 -11.22
C LEU A 111 -7.36 -12.46 -12.31
N GLU A 112 -6.94 -12.38 -13.58
CA GLU A 112 -7.82 -12.10 -14.72
C GLU A 112 -8.96 -13.13 -14.89
N LEU A 113 -8.71 -14.38 -14.53
CA LEU A 113 -9.71 -15.45 -14.53
C LEU A 113 -10.72 -15.32 -13.38
N LEU A 114 -10.28 -14.79 -12.23
CA LEU A 114 -11.08 -14.65 -11.01
C LEU A 114 -11.74 -13.28 -10.88
N ALA A 115 -11.33 -12.32 -11.71
CA ALA A 115 -11.79 -10.94 -11.70
C ALA A 115 -13.31 -10.83 -11.94
N ILE A 116 -13.95 -9.97 -11.15
CA ILE A 116 -15.37 -9.65 -11.30
C ILE A 116 -15.53 -8.68 -12.47
N LYS A 117 -16.20 -9.14 -13.53
CA LYS A 117 -16.35 -8.38 -14.80
C LYS A 117 -17.76 -7.88 -15.09
N THR A 118 -18.75 -8.35 -14.32
CA THR A 118 -20.16 -8.05 -14.53
C THR A 118 -20.82 -7.64 -13.21
N GLY A 119 -22.03 -7.09 -13.28
CA GLY A 119 -22.75 -6.65 -12.08
C GLY A 119 -22.24 -5.34 -11.46
N THR A 120 -21.26 -4.68 -12.10
CA THR A 120 -20.68 -3.42 -11.61
C THR A 120 -21.25 -2.20 -12.33
N SER A 121 -21.35 -1.06 -11.65
CA SER A 121 -21.54 0.25 -12.31
C SER A 121 -20.54 1.24 -11.75
N ARG A 122 -19.91 2.00 -12.65
CA ARG A 122 -18.86 2.97 -12.32
C ARG A 122 -19.27 4.36 -12.74
N PHE A 123 -18.99 5.33 -11.89
CA PHE A 123 -19.17 6.76 -12.15
C PHE A 123 -18.15 7.55 -11.32
N SER A 124 -18.03 8.85 -11.57
CA SER A 124 -17.06 9.73 -10.91
C SER A 124 -17.70 11.05 -10.55
N ASP A 125 -17.00 11.82 -9.74
CA ASP A 125 -17.33 13.23 -9.56
C ASP A 125 -17.35 13.98 -10.89
N VAL A 126 -18.17 15.02 -10.95
CA VAL A 126 -18.37 15.89 -12.11
C VAL A 126 -17.65 17.21 -11.86
N GLU A 127 -17.03 17.75 -12.91
CA GLU A 127 -16.36 19.04 -12.90
C GLU A 127 -17.35 20.12 -13.38
N ASP A 128 -17.30 21.31 -12.77
CA ASP A 128 -18.05 22.46 -13.26
C ASP A 128 -17.40 23.03 -14.53
N GLU A 129 -18.21 23.31 -15.57
CA GLU A 129 -17.73 23.77 -16.89
C GLU A 129 -16.95 25.11 -16.82
N ASP A 130 -17.10 25.89 -15.75
CA ASP A 130 -16.53 27.24 -15.57
C ASP A 130 -15.68 27.41 -14.28
N ALA A 131 -15.42 26.34 -13.52
CA ALA A 131 -14.57 26.41 -12.33
C ALA A 131 -13.09 26.34 -12.71
N SER A 132 -12.22 27.03 -11.96
CA SER A 132 -10.78 26.74 -12.01
C SER A 132 -10.60 25.25 -11.75
N GLU A 133 -9.75 24.58 -12.54
CA GLU A 133 -9.29 23.20 -12.31
C GLU A 133 -9.15 22.99 -10.80
N ASP A 134 -10.05 22.21 -10.16
CA ASP A 134 -9.96 21.62 -8.80
C ASP A 134 -11.32 21.42 -8.08
N GLU A 135 -12.45 22.01 -8.52
CA GLU A 135 -13.76 21.80 -7.87
C GLU A 135 -14.58 20.67 -8.54
N ALA A 136 -14.25 19.41 -8.19
CA ALA A 136 -15.07 18.25 -8.53
C ALA A 136 -16.14 17.99 -7.46
N HIS A 137 -17.37 17.70 -7.88
CA HIS A 137 -18.50 17.47 -6.98
C HIS A 137 -19.24 16.15 -7.27
N PHE A 138 -19.87 15.59 -6.23
CA PHE A 138 -20.69 14.38 -6.37
C PHE A 138 -21.82 14.62 -7.38
N PRO A 139 -22.13 13.67 -8.30
CA PRO A 139 -23.13 13.90 -9.33
C PRO A 139 -24.48 14.39 -8.79
N THR A 140 -25.13 15.29 -9.51
CA THR A 140 -26.48 15.80 -9.15
C THR A 140 -27.61 15.02 -9.82
N THR A 141 -27.28 14.19 -10.82
CA THR A 141 -28.22 13.35 -11.57
C THR A 141 -27.81 11.88 -11.52
N ILE A 142 -28.78 10.99 -11.75
CA ILE A 142 -28.57 9.53 -11.65
C ILE A 142 -27.57 9.06 -12.71
N PRO A 143 -26.40 8.54 -12.33
CA PRO A 143 -25.43 8.04 -13.29
C PRO A 143 -25.92 6.79 -14.03
N LYS A 144 -25.36 6.54 -15.22
CA LYS A 144 -25.69 5.35 -16.01
C LYS A 144 -25.39 4.06 -15.22
N GLY A 145 -26.36 3.15 -15.18
CA GLY A 145 -26.24 1.88 -14.46
C GLY A 145 -26.57 1.95 -12.96
N VAL A 146 -26.87 3.14 -12.43
CA VAL A 146 -27.37 3.33 -11.07
C VAL A 146 -28.90 3.31 -11.08
N THR A 147 -29.52 2.51 -10.22
CA THR A 147 -30.99 2.48 -10.08
C THR A 147 -31.50 3.66 -9.24
N LYS A 148 -32.80 3.97 -9.34
CA LYS A 148 -33.42 5.03 -8.52
C LYS A 148 -33.31 4.75 -7.02
N ASP A 149 -33.37 3.48 -6.64
CA ASP A 149 -33.29 3.02 -5.26
C ASP A 149 -31.86 3.17 -4.70
N GLU A 150 -30.84 2.82 -5.49
CA GLU A 150 -29.45 3.06 -5.11
C GLU A 150 -29.11 4.53 -5.09
N TRP A 151 -29.65 5.32 -6.02
CA TRP A 151 -29.47 6.77 -6.02
C TRP A 151 -30.02 7.43 -4.75
N LYS A 152 -31.21 6.99 -4.31
CA LYS A 152 -31.79 7.41 -3.04
C LYS A 152 -30.85 7.08 -1.87
N ALA A 153 -30.26 5.88 -1.88
CA ALA A 153 -29.33 5.48 -0.83
C ALA A 153 -28.03 6.28 -0.85
N LEU A 154 -27.42 6.50 -2.02
CA LEU A 154 -26.21 7.31 -2.19
C LEU A 154 -26.42 8.72 -1.64
N THR A 155 -27.50 9.38 -2.06
CA THR A 155 -27.83 10.75 -1.63
C THR A 155 -28.16 10.84 -0.13
N ALA A 156 -28.86 9.84 0.43
CA ALA A 156 -29.16 9.79 1.86
C ALA A 156 -27.92 9.54 2.73
N SER A 157 -26.88 8.90 2.18
CA SER A 157 -25.67 8.53 2.91
C SER A 157 -24.70 9.68 3.09
N LYS A 158 -24.88 10.78 2.36
CA LYS A 158 -23.98 11.95 2.37
C LYS A 158 -22.51 11.53 2.24
N ILE A 159 -22.22 10.73 1.22
CA ILE A 159 -20.85 10.32 0.94
C ILE A 159 -20.10 11.58 0.50
N GLU A 160 -19.19 12.03 1.35
CA GLU A 160 -18.28 13.14 1.07
C GLU A 160 -17.06 12.56 0.36
N GLY A 161 -16.72 13.08 -0.83
CA GLY A 161 -15.43 12.84 -1.49
C GLY A 161 -14.30 13.63 -0.79
N ALA A 162 -13.03 13.46 -1.20
CA ALA A 162 -11.94 14.25 -0.61
C ALA A 162 -12.13 15.74 -0.92
N SER A 163 -12.44 16.50 0.13
CA SER A 163 -12.80 17.92 0.08
C SER A 163 -11.63 18.89 -0.10
N GLU A 164 -10.41 18.43 -0.40
CA GLU A 164 -9.23 19.31 -0.42
C GLU A 164 -8.41 19.27 -1.71
N SER A 165 -8.44 18.23 -2.54
CA SER A 165 -7.74 18.21 -3.85
C SER A 165 -8.12 17.02 -4.78
N GLY A 166 -9.13 16.21 -4.43
CA GLY A 166 -9.20 14.83 -4.87
C GLY A 166 -10.45 14.45 -5.65
N LYS A 167 -10.31 14.08 -6.92
CA LYS A 167 -11.38 13.45 -7.71
C LYS A 167 -11.67 12.07 -7.15
N SER A 168 -12.93 11.80 -6.84
CA SER A 168 -13.37 10.48 -6.42
C SER A 168 -14.07 9.72 -7.55
N SER A 169 -13.88 8.41 -7.56
CA SER A 169 -14.61 7.48 -8.39
C SER A 169 -15.36 6.47 -7.54
N TYR A 170 -16.50 6.04 -8.04
CA TYR A 170 -17.47 5.24 -7.32
C TYR A 170 -17.75 3.98 -8.12
N THR A 171 -17.70 2.84 -7.45
CA THR A 171 -18.11 1.55 -8.02
C THR A 171 -19.22 0.93 -7.16
N LEU A 172 -20.37 0.68 -7.78
CA LEU A 172 -21.42 -0.15 -7.19
C LEU A 172 -21.20 -1.61 -7.58
N MET A 173 -21.07 -2.48 -6.59
CA MET A 173 -20.87 -3.93 -6.75
C MET A 173 -21.38 -4.67 -5.52
N ASP A 174 -21.96 -5.85 -5.69
CA ASP A 174 -22.36 -6.72 -4.57
C ASP A 174 -21.10 -7.36 -3.94
N LEU A 175 -20.75 -6.97 -2.72
CA LEU A 175 -19.52 -7.38 -2.04
C LEU A 175 -19.74 -8.52 -1.04
N ASP A 176 -20.96 -8.73 -0.53
CA ASP A 176 -21.29 -9.82 0.39
C ASP A 176 -22.24 -10.89 -0.17
N GLY A 177 -22.69 -10.73 -1.42
CA GLY A 177 -23.52 -11.69 -2.13
C GLY A 177 -24.99 -11.65 -1.73
N ASP A 178 -25.45 -10.57 -1.08
CA ASP A 178 -26.84 -10.42 -0.65
C ASP A 178 -27.80 -9.99 -1.78
N GLY A 179 -27.27 -9.76 -2.99
CA GLY A 179 -28.00 -9.32 -4.17
C GLY A 179 -28.25 -7.81 -4.22
N ARG A 180 -27.75 -7.05 -3.25
CA ARG A 180 -27.76 -5.59 -3.21
C ARG A 180 -26.33 -5.09 -3.39
N ARG A 181 -26.15 -4.13 -4.28
CA ARG A 181 -24.82 -3.58 -4.51
C ARG A 181 -24.39 -2.67 -3.38
N ASP A 182 -23.18 -2.93 -2.89
CA ASP A 182 -22.40 -2.10 -1.99
C ASP A 182 -21.65 -1.03 -2.78
N LEU A 183 -20.98 -0.13 -2.06
CA LEU A 183 -20.24 0.97 -2.64
C LEU A 183 -18.75 0.86 -2.34
N ILE A 184 -17.94 1.03 -3.38
CA ILE A 184 -16.50 1.30 -3.30
C ILE A 184 -16.30 2.76 -3.71
N VAL A 185 -15.49 3.48 -2.96
CA VAL A 185 -15.06 4.86 -3.25
C VAL A 185 -13.53 4.85 -3.38
N ASP A 186 -13.02 5.30 -4.50
CA ASP A 186 -11.59 5.50 -4.75
C ASP A 186 -11.34 6.99 -4.87
N THR A 187 -10.52 7.52 -3.97
CA THR A 187 -10.28 8.95 -3.84
C THR A 187 -8.80 9.24 -3.95
N TYR A 188 -8.43 9.94 -5.02
CA TYR A 188 -7.06 10.42 -5.20
C TYR A 188 -6.79 11.57 -4.22
N ALA A 189 -5.77 11.44 -3.38
CA ALA A 189 -5.35 12.47 -2.43
C ALA A 189 -4.08 13.20 -2.85
N GLY A 190 -3.35 12.68 -3.85
CA GLY A 190 -2.12 13.31 -4.34
C GLY A 190 -0.96 13.22 -3.35
N GLY A 191 -0.25 14.34 -3.16
CA GLY A 191 1.02 14.36 -2.43
C GLY A 191 2.20 13.82 -3.25
N THR A 192 3.39 13.75 -2.64
CA THR A 192 4.61 13.31 -3.34
C THR A 192 4.54 11.84 -3.76
N GLY A 193 3.84 11.00 -2.98
CA GLY A 193 3.57 9.59 -3.28
C GLY A 193 2.42 9.36 -4.26
N LEU A 194 1.66 10.41 -4.62
CA LEU A 194 0.47 10.29 -5.48
C LEU A 194 -0.52 9.25 -4.93
N PHE A 195 -0.95 9.44 -3.69
CA PHE A 195 -1.77 8.48 -2.97
C PHE A 195 -3.22 8.44 -3.46
N SER A 196 -3.79 7.24 -3.46
CA SER A 196 -5.23 7.01 -3.57
C SER A 196 -5.73 6.20 -2.39
N TYR A 197 -6.91 6.52 -1.88
CA TYR A 197 -7.55 5.82 -0.77
C TYR A 197 -8.80 5.10 -1.25
N ILE A 198 -8.87 3.80 -0.94
CA ILE A 198 -10.02 2.96 -1.29
C ILE A 198 -10.86 2.75 -0.04
N GLU A 199 -12.11 3.16 -0.09
CA GLU A 199 -13.10 2.97 0.96
C GLU A 199 -14.24 2.08 0.49
N THR A 200 -14.88 1.40 1.44
CA THR A 200 -15.97 0.47 1.15
C THR A 200 -17.12 0.63 2.16
N TYR A 201 -18.33 0.50 1.63
CA TYR A 201 -19.56 0.75 2.38
C TYR A 201 -20.58 -0.34 2.11
N ARG A 202 -21.07 -0.97 3.18
CA ARG A 202 -22.16 -1.94 3.10
C ARG A 202 -23.49 -1.24 2.89
N ARG A 203 -24.31 -1.74 1.98
CA ARG A 203 -25.67 -1.23 1.78
C ARG A 203 -26.63 -1.75 2.85
N THR A 204 -26.98 -0.90 3.81
CA THR A 204 -27.91 -1.24 4.91
C THR A 204 -29.21 -0.45 4.78
N GLY A 205 -30.27 -1.11 4.32
CA GLY A 205 -31.54 -0.43 4.03
C GLY A 205 -31.35 0.70 3.00
N ASP A 206 -31.79 1.91 3.34
CA ASP A 206 -31.74 3.09 2.46
C ASP A 206 -30.44 3.90 2.59
N VAL A 207 -29.37 3.33 3.17
CA VAL A 207 -28.06 4.00 3.32
C VAL A 207 -26.88 3.06 3.09
N PHE A 208 -25.73 3.64 2.81
CA PHE A 208 -24.42 3.02 2.75
C PHE A 208 -23.69 3.30 4.06
N VAL A 209 -23.24 2.24 4.73
CA VAL A 209 -22.59 2.32 6.03
C VAL A 209 -21.15 1.87 5.91
N ARG A 210 -20.21 2.73 6.33
CA ARG A 210 -18.77 2.43 6.34
C ARG A 210 -18.46 1.17 7.15
N ARG A 211 -17.50 0.38 6.68
CA ARG A 211 -16.95 -0.80 7.40
C ARG A 211 -16.50 -0.49 8.84
N THR A 212 -16.03 0.73 9.07
CA THR A 212 -15.50 1.20 10.36
C THR A 212 -16.53 1.86 11.27
N ASN A 213 -17.83 1.84 10.92
CA ASN A 213 -18.87 2.43 11.78
C ASN A 213 -18.87 1.84 13.22
N SER A 214 -18.39 0.61 13.39
CA SER A 214 -18.18 -0.03 14.70
C SER A 214 -17.07 0.62 15.56
N LEU A 215 -16.15 1.37 14.96
CA LEU A 215 -15.04 2.07 15.60
C LEU A 215 -15.42 3.47 16.13
N GLY A 216 -16.60 3.98 15.76
CA GLY A 216 -17.05 5.34 16.09
C GLY A 216 -16.80 6.33 14.95
N ALA A 217 -17.50 7.46 14.97
CA ALA A 217 -17.61 8.40 13.85
C ALA A 217 -16.31 9.14 13.46
N GLU A 218 -15.26 9.10 14.29
CA GLU A 218 -14.09 9.99 14.17
C GLU A 218 -12.74 9.28 14.04
N SER A 219 -12.69 7.96 13.79
CA SER A 219 -11.40 7.30 13.47
C SER A 219 -11.01 7.57 12.00
N SER A 220 -10.69 8.82 11.68
CA SER A 220 -10.26 9.26 10.35
C SER A 220 -8.98 8.55 9.88
N SER A 221 -8.13 8.10 10.80
CA SER A 221 -6.89 7.38 10.49
C SER A 221 -7.06 5.91 10.09
N SER A 222 -8.30 5.39 10.01
CA SER A 222 -8.54 3.98 9.69
C SER A 222 -9.76 3.72 8.80
N SER A 223 -10.30 4.72 8.10
CA SER A 223 -11.53 4.55 7.30
C SER A 223 -11.31 3.82 5.98
N SER A 224 -10.16 4.05 5.33
CA SER A 224 -9.79 3.39 4.07
C SER A 224 -9.53 1.90 4.26
N LEU A 225 -10.08 1.07 3.38
CA LEU A 225 -9.76 -0.35 3.29
C LEU A 225 -8.26 -0.56 3.06
N LEU A 226 -7.69 0.25 2.16
CA LEU A 226 -6.27 0.33 1.84
C LEU A 226 -5.95 1.67 1.16
N SER A 227 -4.66 1.99 1.13
CA SER A 227 -4.06 3.05 0.32
C SER A 227 -3.25 2.44 -0.83
N LEU A 228 -3.19 3.15 -1.95
CA LEU A 228 -2.27 2.88 -3.05
C LEU A 228 -1.28 4.04 -3.16
N ASN A 229 -0.04 3.71 -3.45
CA ASN A 229 1.04 4.67 -3.67
C ASN A 229 1.65 4.44 -5.06
N ASP A 230 1.48 5.40 -5.97
CA ASP A 230 2.03 5.31 -7.33
C ASP A 230 3.51 5.72 -7.41
N ARG A 231 4.02 6.46 -6.42
CA ARG A 231 5.43 6.89 -6.35
C ARG A 231 6.10 6.44 -5.05
N GLY A 232 6.83 5.34 -5.14
CA GLY A 232 7.54 4.73 -4.00
C GLY A 232 6.98 3.36 -3.60
N ALA A 233 6.14 2.79 -4.46
CA ALA A 233 5.71 1.40 -4.37
C ALA A 233 5.28 0.90 -5.77
N ASN A 234 4.96 -0.39 -5.86
CA ASN A 234 4.30 -0.99 -7.02
C ASN A 234 3.11 -1.80 -6.52
N GLN A 235 1.96 -1.13 -6.48
CA GLN A 235 0.76 -1.60 -5.83
C GLN A 235 -0.41 -1.63 -6.79
N SER A 236 -1.30 -2.60 -6.62
CA SER A 236 -2.52 -2.69 -7.41
C SER A 236 -3.65 -3.35 -6.63
N LEU A 237 -4.88 -3.19 -7.12
CA LEU A 237 -6.06 -3.77 -6.52
C LEU A 237 -6.93 -4.46 -7.59
N ASP A 238 -7.19 -5.74 -7.37
CA ASP A 238 -8.13 -6.52 -8.16
C ASP A 238 -9.33 -6.96 -7.30
N TRP A 239 -10.53 -6.87 -7.87
CA TRP A 239 -11.75 -7.39 -7.25
C TRP A 239 -12.03 -8.79 -7.76
N ILE A 240 -11.83 -9.80 -6.92
CA ILE A 240 -11.93 -11.21 -7.32
C ILE A 240 -13.02 -11.95 -6.56
N ASN A 241 -13.60 -12.97 -7.20
CA ASN A 241 -14.50 -13.91 -6.55
C ASN A 241 -13.80 -15.25 -6.34
N LEU A 242 -13.74 -15.69 -5.08
CA LEU A 242 -13.23 -17.00 -4.70
C LEU A 242 -14.19 -17.63 -3.70
N ARG A 243 -14.60 -18.88 -3.97
CA ARG A 243 -15.52 -19.64 -3.12
C ARG A 243 -16.82 -18.90 -2.79
N GLY A 244 -17.32 -18.10 -3.74
CA GLY A 244 -18.55 -17.31 -3.56
C GLY A 244 -18.39 -16.10 -2.64
N ARG A 245 -17.16 -15.71 -2.30
CA ARG A 245 -16.85 -14.48 -1.54
C ARG A 245 -16.08 -13.52 -2.44
N VAL A 246 -16.34 -12.23 -2.25
CA VAL A 246 -15.58 -11.17 -2.91
C VAL A 246 -14.40 -10.77 -2.04
N TYR A 247 -13.22 -10.68 -2.64
CA TYR A 247 -12.02 -10.17 -2.00
C TYR A 247 -11.49 -8.96 -2.75
N ALA A 248 -10.99 -8.00 -1.99
CA ALA A 248 -10.01 -7.04 -2.49
C ALA A 248 -8.65 -7.75 -2.49
N ALA A 249 -8.20 -8.19 -3.67
CA ALA A 249 -6.88 -8.76 -3.88
C ALA A 249 -5.88 -7.63 -4.08
N TYR A 250 -5.29 -7.18 -2.98
CA TYR A 250 -4.34 -6.08 -2.94
C TYR A 250 -2.93 -6.61 -3.15
N ARG A 251 -2.27 -6.17 -4.21
CA ARG A 251 -0.89 -6.52 -4.53
C ARG A 251 0.04 -5.42 -4.02
N SER A 252 1.10 -5.81 -3.32
CA SER A 252 2.27 -4.98 -3.04
C SER A 252 3.50 -5.73 -3.53
N SER A 253 4.27 -5.10 -4.43
CA SER A 253 5.35 -5.75 -5.16
C SER A 253 6.70 -5.15 -4.78
N TYR A 254 7.72 -5.99 -4.83
CA TYR A 254 9.13 -5.65 -4.66
C TYR A 254 9.96 -6.46 -5.66
N TYR A 255 11.25 -6.16 -5.77
CA TYR A 255 12.15 -6.90 -6.63
C TYR A 255 12.16 -8.39 -6.30
N GLY A 256 11.59 -9.19 -7.21
CA GLY A 256 11.58 -10.65 -7.13
C GLY A 256 10.45 -11.23 -6.29
N VAL A 257 9.53 -10.41 -5.80
CA VAL A 257 8.39 -10.88 -5.01
C VAL A 257 7.14 -10.04 -5.21
N ASP A 258 6.01 -10.71 -5.43
CA ASP A 258 4.69 -10.11 -5.32
C ASP A 258 4.01 -10.66 -4.05
N GLN A 259 3.48 -9.78 -3.21
CA GLN A 259 2.63 -10.15 -2.09
C GLN A 259 1.19 -9.75 -2.39
N LEU A 260 0.29 -10.73 -2.33
CA LEU A 260 -1.13 -10.53 -2.57
C LEU A 260 -1.92 -10.77 -1.30
N TYR A 261 -2.53 -9.71 -0.78
CA TYR A 261 -3.36 -9.70 0.40
C TYR A 261 -4.82 -9.90 0.00
N LEU A 262 -5.50 -10.86 0.61
CA LEU A 262 -6.94 -11.09 0.40
C LEU A 262 -7.75 -10.40 1.49
N LEU A 263 -8.12 -9.13 1.26
CA LEU A 263 -8.90 -8.35 2.20
C LEU A 263 -10.40 -8.67 2.04
N ASN A 264 -11.08 -8.86 3.18
CA ASN A 264 -12.53 -8.82 3.21
C ASN A 264 -12.98 -7.35 3.10
N PRO A 265 -13.73 -6.97 2.06
CA PRO A 265 -13.96 -5.57 1.78
C PRO A 265 -14.95 -4.91 2.71
N LEU A 266 -15.77 -5.64 3.48
CA LEU A 266 -16.80 -5.04 4.35
C LEU A 266 -16.51 -5.19 5.84
N GLU A 267 -15.33 -5.69 6.20
CA GLU A 267 -14.93 -5.88 7.60
C GLU A 267 -13.80 -4.93 8.01
N VAL A 268 -13.60 -4.78 9.33
CA VAL A 268 -12.43 -4.04 9.84
C VAL A 268 -11.19 -4.89 9.59
N THR A 269 -10.24 -4.38 8.80
CA THR A 269 -9.00 -5.09 8.44
C THR A 269 -8.23 -5.53 9.68
N GLY A 270 -7.99 -6.84 9.79
CA GLY A 270 -7.14 -7.44 10.80
C GLY A 270 -5.99 -8.22 10.14
N ALA A 271 -5.78 -9.45 10.60
CA ALA A 271 -4.94 -10.36 9.83
C ALA A 271 -5.68 -10.79 8.56
N VAL A 272 -4.95 -11.07 7.49
CA VAL A 272 -5.51 -11.50 6.20
C VAL A 272 -4.72 -12.69 5.65
N PRO A 273 -5.33 -13.56 4.83
CA PRO A 273 -4.58 -14.49 4.00
C PRO A 273 -3.69 -13.74 3.01
N ILE A 274 -2.46 -14.23 2.84
CA ILE A 274 -1.45 -13.65 1.95
C ILE A 274 -1.00 -14.76 1.01
N VAL A 275 -0.93 -14.45 -0.30
CA VAL A 275 -0.29 -15.29 -1.31
C VAL A 275 0.99 -14.58 -1.75
N THR A 276 2.14 -15.21 -1.52
CA THR A 276 3.46 -14.66 -1.88
C THR A 276 3.99 -15.38 -3.09
N VAL A 277 4.25 -14.66 -4.19
CA VAL A 277 4.81 -15.21 -5.43
C VAL A 277 6.26 -14.75 -5.56
N HIS A 278 7.19 -15.70 -5.66
CA HIS A 278 8.60 -15.40 -5.85
C HIS A 278 8.99 -15.55 -7.32
N TYR A 279 9.88 -14.68 -7.77
CA TYR A 279 10.42 -14.67 -9.12
C TYR A 279 11.95 -14.67 -9.10
N ARG A 280 12.50 -15.11 -10.23
CA ARG A 280 13.91 -14.92 -10.56
C ARG A 280 14.03 -14.15 -11.86
N TYR A 281 14.92 -13.16 -11.90
CA TYR A 281 15.21 -12.39 -13.11
C TYR A 281 16.40 -12.95 -13.89
N GLU A 282 16.23 -13.00 -15.20
CA GLU A 282 17.32 -13.02 -16.17
C GLU A 282 17.58 -11.58 -16.61
N LEU A 283 18.66 -10.99 -16.09
CA LEU A 283 19.01 -9.59 -16.29
C LEU A 283 19.91 -9.41 -17.52
N SER A 284 19.74 -8.29 -18.21
CA SER A 284 20.46 -7.94 -19.42
C SER A 284 20.66 -6.44 -19.54
N VAL A 285 21.75 -6.04 -20.20
CA VAL A 285 22.02 -4.63 -20.57
C VAL A 285 21.80 -4.50 -22.07
N PRO A 286 20.83 -3.70 -22.55
CA PRO A 286 20.68 -3.42 -23.97
C PRO A 286 21.93 -2.77 -24.54
N LYS A 287 22.38 -3.20 -25.72
CA LYS A 287 23.55 -2.55 -26.36
C LYS A 287 23.23 -1.14 -26.86
N ILE A 288 21.97 -0.91 -27.23
CA ILE A 288 21.45 0.42 -27.56
C ILE A 288 20.76 0.95 -26.31
N GLN A 289 21.31 2.01 -25.76
CA GLN A 289 20.82 2.71 -24.58
C GLN A 289 19.97 3.87 -25.05
N LYS A 290 18.71 3.93 -24.61
CA LYS A 290 17.81 5.02 -24.94
C LYS A 290 17.67 5.94 -23.73
N ASP A 291 17.93 7.22 -23.95
CA ASP A 291 17.64 8.26 -22.99
C ASP A 291 16.15 8.59 -23.08
N GLU A 292 15.40 8.38 -22.00
CA GLU A 292 13.95 8.58 -22.01
C GLU A 292 13.56 10.06 -22.05
N ALA A 293 14.38 10.96 -21.50
CA ALA A 293 14.09 12.39 -21.43
C ALA A 293 14.26 13.09 -22.79
N SER A 294 15.32 12.74 -23.52
CA SER A 294 15.68 13.33 -24.82
C SER A 294 15.28 12.46 -26.00
N GLY A 295 14.95 11.19 -25.79
CA GLY A 295 14.63 10.21 -26.83
C GLY A 295 15.85 9.75 -27.64
N ASN A 296 17.04 10.25 -27.33
CA ASN A 296 18.28 9.90 -28.03
C ASN A 296 18.70 8.46 -27.73
N SER A 297 19.43 7.86 -28.66
CA SER A 297 19.97 6.51 -28.49
C SER A 297 21.49 6.50 -28.68
N ILE A 298 22.19 5.82 -27.77
CA ILE A 298 23.63 5.64 -27.79
C ILE A 298 23.92 4.15 -27.86
N THR A 299 24.83 3.75 -28.76
CA THR A 299 25.31 2.38 -28.83
C THR A 299 26.53 2.21 -27.93
N LEU A 300 26.46 1.28 -26.99
CA LEU A 300 27.59 0.92 -26.14
C LEU A 300 28.69 0.23 -26.95
N ASP A 301 29.93 0.62 -26.72
CA ASP A 301 31.07 -0.15 -27.22
C ASP A 301 31.14 -1.53 -26.54
N ASN A 302 31.85 -2.46 -27.18
CA ASN A 302 31.88 -3.85 -26.72
C ASN A 302 32.50 -4.01 -25.33
N ALA A 303 33.55 -3.25 -25.01
CA ALA A 303 34.27 -3.40 -23.75
C ALA A 303 33.43 -2.89 -22.58
N LEU A 304 32.76 -1.75 -22.75
CA LEU A 304 31.81 -1.23 -21.78
C LEU A 304 30.61 -2.16 -21.60
N HIS A 305 30.04 -2.66 -22.71
CA HIS A 305 28.89 -3.57 -22.65
C HIS A 305 29.21 -4.88 -21.91
N GLU A 306 30.38 -5.47 -22.18
CA GLU A 306 30.85 -6.67 -21.46
C GLU A 306 31.09 -6.40 -19.97
N ALA A 307 31.71 -5.26 -19.63
CA ALA A 307 31.95 -4.87 -18.24
C ALA A 307 30.65 -4.73 -17.44
N LEU A 308 29.62 -4.11 -18.04
CA LEU A 308 28.31 -3.95 -17.41
C LEU A 308 27.60 -5.30 -17.21
N ILE A 309 27.65 -6.21 -18.20
CA ILE A 309 27.08 -7.56 -18.07
C ILE A 309 27.79 -8.35 -16.94
N GLN A 310 29.13 -8.28 -16.87
CA GLN A 310 29.90 -8.95 -15.82
C GLN A 310 29.57 -8.40 -14.43
N ALA A 311 29.40 -7.08 -14.30
CA ALA A 311 28.99 -6.46 -13.05
C ALA A 311 27.58 -6.90 -12.64
N LEU A 312 26.63 -6.91 -13.58
CA LEU A 312 25.25 -7.34 -13.36
C LEU A 312 25.15 -8.82 -12.94
N GLY A 313 26.14 -9.65 -13.29
CA GLY A 313 26.25 -11.02 -12.79
C GLY A 313 26.43 -11.13 -11.27
N LYS A 314 26.79 -10.03 -10.58
CA LYS A 314 27.08 -9.98 -9.13
C LYS A 314 25.89 -9.55 -8.27
N VAL A 315 24.85 -8.97 -8.86
CA VAL A 315 23.64 -8.59 -8.12
C VAL A 315 22.71 -9.78 -7.92
N SER A 316 21.86 -9.69 -6.89
CA SER A 316 20.83 -10.69 -6.63
C SER A 316 19.86 -10.77 -7.81
N LYS A 317 19.31 -11.96 -8.03
CA LYS A 317 18.30 -12.22 -9.07
C LYS A 317 16.90 -12.44 -8.51
N THR A 318 16.75 -12.43 -7.18
CA THR A 318 15.53 -12.90 -6.49
C THR A 318 15.06 -11.97 -5.37
N GLU A 319 15.90 -11.04 -4.91
CA GLU A 319 15.58 -10.15 -3.79
C GLU A 319 16.41 -8.86 -3.91
N ALA A 320 15.82 -7.73 -3.56
CA ALA A 320 16.57 -6.52 -3.26
C ALA A 320 17.29 -6.68 -1.91
N LYS A 321 18.37 -5.93 -1.72
CA LYS A 321 19.16 -5.97 -0.47
C LYS A 321 18.99 -4.71 0.38
N ASP A 322 18.30 -3.70 -0.16
CA ASP A 322 18.22 -2.35 0.41
C ASP A 322 19.61 -1.79 0.78
N ILE A 323 19.65 -0.70 1.55
CA ILE A 323 20.92 -0.15 2.06
C ILE A 323 21.44 -1.06 3.18
N GLY A 324 22.52 -1.80 2.90
CA GLY A 324 23.20 -2.64 3.89
C GLY A 324 24.66 -2.24 4.11
N GLU A 325 25.18 -2.46 5.31
CA GLU A 325 26.61 -2.28 5.61
C GLU A 325 27.43 -3.32 4.85
N GLN A 326 28.12 -2.87 3.80
CA GLN A 326 29.13 -3.67 3.12
C GLN A 326 30.33 -3.82 4.05
N LYS A 327 30.65 -5.06 4.42
CA LYS A 327 31.76 -5.37 5.34
C LYS A 327 33.14 -5.26 4.67
N GLU A 328 33.17 -5.36 3.35
CA GLU A 328 34.39 -5.30 2.54
C GLU A 328 34.22 -4.20 1.49
N PRO A 329 35.31 -3.49 1.14
CA PRO A 329 35.24 -2.45 0.12
C PRO A 329 34.95 -3.07 -1.25
N ILE A 330 34.02 -2.45 -1.99
CA ILE A 330 33.61 -2.87 -3.32
C ILE A 330 34.74 -2.65 -4.33
N CYS A 331 35.43 -1.51 -4.23
CA CYS A 331 36.61 -1.20 -5.01
C CYS A 331 37.87 -1.17 -4.13
N PRO A 332 39.07 -1.44 -4.69
CA PRO A 332 40.32 -1.33 -3.94
C PRO A 332 40.59 0.11 -3.49
N ILE A 333 40.85 0.30 -2.20
CA ILE A 333 41.15 1.61 -1.61
C ILE A 333 42.61 2.01 -1.91
N PRO A 334 42.88 3.22 -2.40
CA PRO A 334 44.23 3.73 -2.62
C PRO A 334 45.03 3.82 -1.32
N PRO A 335 46.36 3.58 -1.36
CA PRO A 335 47.22 3.69 -0.18
C PRO A 335 47.26 5.08 0.48
N SER A 336 46.80 6.13 -0.21
CA SER A 336 46.78 7.52 0.26
C SER A 336 45.74 7.80 1.35
N GLY A 337 44.77 6.91 1.58
CA GLY A 337 43.81 7.01 2.69
C GLY A 337 42.72 8.08 2.54
N GLU A 338 42.54 8.67 1.36
CA GLU A 338 41.39 9.54 1.06
C GLU A 338 40.15 8.70 0.71
N GLY A 339 38.97 9.11 1.19
CA GLY A 339 37.69 8.59 0.72
C GLY A 339 37.33 7.17 1.16
N ASP A 340 37.90 6.61 2.24
CA ASP A 340 37.71 5.20 2.65
C ASP A 340 36.24 4.73 2.60
N GLY A 341 35.29 5.53 3.11
CA GLY A 341 33.86 5.22 3.07
C GLY A 341 33.26 5.13 1.65
N ASP A 342 33.78 5.89 0.69
CA ASP A 342 33.27 5.97 -0.69
C ASP A 342 33.52 4.69 -1.50
N TYR A 343 34.35 3.79 -0.97
CA TYR A 343 34.68 2.49 -1.55
C TYR A 343 33.76 1.36 -1.10
N TYR A 344 32.96 1.56 -0.05
CA TYR A 344 32.11 0.51 0.52
C TYR A 344 30.70 0.49 -0.09
N GLY A 345 30.23 1.58 -0.71
CA GLY A 345 28.87 1.62 -1.25
C GLY A 345 28.64 2.80 -2.16
N TYR A 346 27.55 2.76 -2.93
CA TYR A 346 27.23 3.84 -3.86
C TYR A 346 26.77 5.10 -3.14
N GLY A 347 26.16 4.96 -1.95
CA GLY A 347 25.64 6.07 -1.14
C GLY A 347 24.21 5.81 -0.65
N PRO A 348 23.50 6.82 -0.13
CA PRO A 348 22.11 6.67 0.28
C PRO A 348 21.18 6.36 -0.92
N GLY A 349 20.03 5.75 -0.64
CA GLY A 349 18.96 5.51 -1.62
C GLY A 349 17.96 6.66 -1.68
N HIS A 350 16.91 6.47 -2.47
CA HIS A 350 15.77 7.39 -2.55
C HIS A 350 14.46 6.59 -2.47
N TYR A 351 13.41 7.16 -1.87
CA TYR A 351 12.14 6.45 -1.61
C TYR A 351 11.38 5.99 -2.87
N THR A 352 11.82 6.39 -4.06
CA THR A 352 11.14 6.12 -5.34
C THR A 352 11.62 4.84 -6.02
N PHE A 353 12.63 4.16 -5.47
CA PHE A 353 13.19 2.92 -6.02
C PHE A 353 13.77 2.04 -4.92
N GLU A 354 13.97 0.77 -5.24
CA GLU A 354 14.72 -0.19 -4.43
C GLU A 354 16.18 -0.25 -4.83
N ILE A 355 17.04 -0.64 -3.89
CA ILE A 355 18.44 -0.96 -4.17
C ILE A 355 18.56 -2.48 -4.26
N VAL A 356 18.72 -2.98 -5.48
CA VAL A 356 18.95 -4.41 -5.73
C VAL A 356 20.32 -4.83 -5.21
N GLY A 357 21.32 -3.96 -5.39
CA GLY A 357 22.62 -4.12 -4.76
C GLY A 357 23.72 -3.28 -5.40
N ASP A 358 24.77 -3.08 -4.62
CA ASP A 358 26.00 -2.41 -5.06
C ASP A 358 27.03 -3.47 -5.50
N MET A 359 27.77 -3.17 -6.56
CA MET A 359 28.74 -4.09 -7.17
C MET A 359 29.90 -3.34 -7.85
N PRO A 360 31.08 -3.96 -7.99
CA PRO A 360 32.17 -3.32 -8.71
C PRO A 360 32.00 -3.47 -10.23
N VAL A 361 32.20 -2.36 -10.95
CA VAL A 361 32.25 -2.32 -12.41
C VAL A 361 33.69 -2.02 -12.83
N ILE A 362 34.30 -2.90 -13.64
CA ILE A 362 35.70 -2.76 -14.06
C ILE A 362 35.76 -2.38 -15.53
N ILE A 363 36.27 -1.19 -15.85
CA ILE A 363 36.39 -0.68 -17.22
C ILE A 363 37.83 -0.23 -17.44
N GLY A 364 38.52 -0.82 -18.43
CA GLY A 364 39.89 -0.42 -18.77
C GLY A 364 40.89 -0.53 -17.61
N GLY A 365 40.66 -1.45 -16.66
CA GLY A 365 41.48 -1.62 -15.45
C GLY A 365 41.15 -0.65 -14.31
N GLN A 366 40.17 0.24 -14.47
CA GLN A 366 39.68 1.12 -13.42
C GLN A 366 38.44 0.53 -12.74
N CYS A 367 38.31 0.69 -11.42
CA CYS A 367 37.16 0.24 -10.65
C CYS A 367 36.17 1.39 -10.40
N TYR A 368 34.90 1.11 -10.62
CA TYR A 368 33.77 1.98 -10.33
C TYR A 368 32.82 1.28 -9.37
N ILE A 369 32.16 2.07 -8.51
CA ILE A 369 31.05 1.58 -7.69
C ILE A 369 29.81 1.63 -8.55
N GLY A 370 29.27 0.47 -8.89
CA GLY A 370 27.98 0.31 -9.53
C GLY A 370 26.88 0.05 -8.50
N ARG A 371 25.66 0.45 -8.83
CA ARG A 371 24.43 0.12 -8.11
C ARG A 371 23.36 -0.23 -9.12
N MET A 372 22.69 -1.36 -8.90
CA MET A 372 21.43 -1.64 -9.59
C MET A 372 20.26 -1.14 -8.73
N VAL A 373 19.39 -0.33 -9.34
CA VAL A 373 18.11 0.09 -8.77
C VAL A 373 16.96 -0.40 -9.66
N ASP A 374 15.80 -0.59 -9.06
CA ASP A 374 14.56 -0.87 -9.77
C ASP A 374 13.36 -0.21 -9.07
N TRP A 375 12.22 -0.18 -9.74
CA TRP A 375 11.02 0.50 -9.25
C TRP A 375 10.02 -0.51 -8.68
N PHE A 376 10.36 -1.14 -7.55
CA PHE A 376 9.45 -2.03 -6.80
C PHE A 376 8.99 -3.25 -7.62
N GLY A 377 9.90 -3.81 -8.41
CA GLY A 377 9.61 -4.91 -9.33
C GLY A 377 8.68 -4.52 -10.48
N ASN A 378 8.49 -3.23 -10.78
CA ASN A 378 7.63 -2.77 -11.87
C ASN A 378 8.00 -3.47 -13.19
N TYR A 379 7.00 -4.09 -13.80
CA TYR A 379 7.19 -5.06 -14.87
C TYR A 379 6.12 -4.91 -15.95
N SER A 380 6.54 -4.94 -17.22
CA SER A 380 5.60 -4.95 -18.35
C SER A 380 5.91 -6.09 -19.33
N ALA A 381 4.89 -6.56 -20.04
CA ALA A 381 5.08 -7.58 -21.09
C ALA A 381 6.01 -7.11 -22.22
N LYS A 382 6.01 -5.79 -22.46
CA LYS A 382 6.77 -5.16 -23.54
C LYS A 382 8.26 -5.02 -23.17
N ASP A 383 8.54 -4.45 -22.01
CA ASP A 383 9.87 -3.99 -21.65
C ASP A 383 10.53 -4.86 -20.57
N GLY A 384 9.77 -5.75 -19.91
CA GLY A 384 10.23 -6.55 -18.79
C GLY A 384 10.35 -5.73 -17.52
N LEU A 385 11.31 -6.07 -16.66
CA LEU A 385 11.69 -5.26 -15.50
C LEU A 385 12.34 -3.96 -15.98
N GLY A 386 11.79 -2.82 -15.55
CA GLY A 386 12.48 -1.54 -15.67
C GLY A 386 13.49 -1.38 -14.54
N ALA A 387 14.78 -1.43 -14.86
CA ALA A 387 15.86 -1.22 -13.89
C ALA A 387 16.97 -0.35 -14.47
N GLN A 388 17.81 0.20 -13.58
CA GLN A 388 18.98 0.98 -13.97
C GLN A 388 20.22 0.52 -13.22
N LEU A 389 21.34 0.52 -13.93
CA LEU A 389 22.68 0.40 -13.36
C LEU A 389 23.31 1.79 -13.39
N VAL A 390 23.46 2.39 -12.22
CA VAL A 390 24.20 3.65 -12.04
C VAL A 390 25.62 3.31 -11.59
N MET A 391 26.61 4.07 -12.03
CA MET A 391 27.99 3.89 -11.60
C MET A 391 28.69 5.23 -11.41
N ARG A 392 29.53 5.31 -10.38
CA ARG A 392 30.40 6.46 -10.08
C ARG A 392 31.81 5.99 -9.77
N LYS A 393 32.80 6.88 -9.93
CA LYS A 393 34.14 6.61 -9.43
C LYS A 393 34.20 6.96 -7.93
N PRO A 394 34.79 6.10 -7.06
CA PRO A 394 34.90 6.38 -5.63
C PRO A 394 35.45 7.77 -5.30
N ASP A 395 36.54 8.18 -5.96
CA ASP A 395 37.27 9.43 -5.66
C ASP A 395 36.77 10.67 -6.42
N LEU A 396 35.73 10.54 -7.26
CA LEU A 396 35.25 11.65 -8.09
C LEU A 396 33.72 11.69 -8.07
N GLU A 397 33.17 12.66 -7.33
CA GLU A 397 31.72 12.88 -7.19
C GLU A 397 31.03 13.15 -8.56
N ASP A 398 31.68 13.87 -9.48
CA ASP A 398 31.08 14.31 -10.76
C ASP A 398 31.19 13.31 -11.93
N THR A 399 31.19 11.99 -11.67
CA THR A 399 31.38 10.97 -12.72
C THR A 399 30.23 9.99 -12.91
N GLU A 400 29.04 10.34 -12.40
CA GLU A 400 27.88 9.46 -12.49
C GLU A 400 27.48 9.15 -13.93
N ARG A 401 27.23 7.86 -14.18
CA ARG A 401 26.73 7.35 -15.46
C ARG A 401 25.63 6.33 -15.18
N SER A 402 24.55 6.38 -15.95
CA SER A 402 23.43 5.45 -15.84
C SER A 402 23.27 4.63 -17.11
N TYR A 403 22.84 3.38 -16.94
CA TYR A 403 22.57 2.44 -18.01
C TYR A 403 21.26 1.71 -17.73
N GLN A 404 20.42 1.60 -18.76
CA GLN A 404 19.23 0.77 -18.74
C GLN A 404 19.59 -0.69 -18.53
N VAL A 405 18.85 -1.35 -17.64
CA VAL A 405 18.86 -2.78 -17.41
C VAL A 405 17.45 -3.32 -17.65
N ASN A 406 17.35 -4.38 -18.42
CA ASN A 406 16.10 -5.11 -18.62
C ASN A 406 16.18 -6.45 -17.90
N GLY A 407 15.05 -6.93 -17.39
CA GLY A 407 14.96 -8.25 -16.77
C GLY A 407 13.76 -9.03 -17.29
N LYS A 408 13.96 -10.32 -17.61
CA LYS A 408 12.85 -11.26 -17.79
C LYS A 408 12.64 -12.07 -16.53
N ARG A 409 11.44 -12.03 -15.97
CA ARG A 409 11.12 -12.77 -14.74
C ARG A 409 10.59 -14.16 -15.03
N ARG A 410 10.84 -15.08 -14.10
CA ARG A 410 10.24 -16.40 -14.09
C ARG A 410 9.83 -16.74 -12.67
N MET A 411 8.57 -17.15 -12.46
CA MET A 411 8.10 -17.62 -11.17
C MET A 411 8.93 -18.82 -10.69
N THR A 412 9.37 -18.77 -9.44
CA THR A 412 10.15 -19.83 -8.78
C THR A 412 9.36 -20.55 -7.71
N ASP A 413 8.52 -19.85 -6.97
CA ASP A 413 7.65 -20.43 -5.94
C ASP A 413 6.42 -19.57 -5.69
N VAL A 414 5.41 -20.16 -5.04
CA VAL A 414 4.25 -19.43 -4.52
C VAL A 414 3.78 -20.05 -3.20
N ALA A 415 3.67 -19.27 -2.14
CA ALA A 415 3.32 -19.72 -0.79
C ALA A 415 2.09 -18.99 -0.26
N THR A 416 1.44 -19.57 0.76
CA THR A 416 0.36 -18.93 1.51
C THR A 416 0.76 -18.70 2.96
N SER A 417 0.30 -17.60 3.54
CA SER A 417 0.45 -17.31 4.96
C SER A 417 -0.74 -16.49 5.47
N VAL A 418 -0.75 -16.15 6.76
CA VAL A 418 -1.70 -15.20 7.34
C VAL A 418 -0.89 -14.17 8.12
N GLY A 419 -1.11 -12.90 7.82
CA GLY A 419 -0.32 -11.81 8.38
C GLY A 419 -1.07 -10.49 8.38
N LYS A 420 -0.40 -9.42 8.80
CA LYS A 420 -0.90 -8.06 8.63
C LYS A 420 -0.65 -7.62 7.19
N VAL A 421 -1.45 -6.67 6.73
CA VAL A 421 -1.18 -6.00 5.45
C VAL A 421 0.07 -5.13 5.61
N GLU A 422 1.08 -5.35 4.76
CA GLU A 422 2.28 -4.52 4.66
C GLU A 422 2.24 -3.82 3.29
N GLY A 423 2.26 -2.49 3.29
CA GLY A 423 2.05 -1.72 2.05
C GLY A 423 1.67 -0.25 2.24
N ASP A 424 1.42 0.20 3.47
CA ASP A 424 1.19 1.62 3.73
C ASP A 424 2.53 2.37 3.77
N ASN A 425 3.12 2.61 2.58
CA ASN A 425 4.34 3.42 2.43
C ASN A 425 3.99 4.91 2.57
N GLY A 426 3.41 5.27 3.72
CA GLY A 426 2.84 6.59 4.01
C GLY A 426 2.27 6.74 5.44
N GLY A 427 2.86 6.08 6.45
CA GLY A 427 2.48 6.23 7.87
C GLY A 427 3.38 5.49 8.85
#